data_AF-A0A4R6K504-F1
#
_entry.id   AF-A0A4R6K504-F1
#
_cell.length_a   1.000
_cell.length_b   1.000
_cell.length_c   1.000
_cell.angle_alpha   90.00
_cell.angle_beta   90.00
_cell.angle_gamma   90.00
#
_symmetry.space_group_name_H-M   'P 1'
#
loop_
_entity.id
_entity.type
_entity.pdbx_description
1 polymer ?
#
loop_
_entity_poly.entity_id
_entity_poly.type
_entity_poly.pdbx_seq_one_letter_code
_entity_poly.pdbx_strand_id
1 'polypeptide(L)'
;MLASALDERAEIWSGLAMSWRAFPAQPNHGKPVVRAELESAGWLVQIMIWSTGEAELETVRLRDDRIVNKHFDLTSRSELDDLLDQLVRLLVHNEVPEEAIVQPEQQHADGPPGAHRGSTAG
;
A
#
# COMPACT_ATOMS: atom_id res chain seq x y z
N MET A 1 -15.91 1.38 -15.08
CA MET A 1 -15.05 2.49 -14.60
C MET A 1 -13.92 1.89 -13.77
N LEU A 2 -12.78 2.56 -13.56
CA LEU A 2 -11.70 2.01 -12.73
C LEU A 2 -12.17 1.64 -11.31
N ALA A 3 -13.06 2.45 -10.72
CA ALA A 3 -13.69 2.15 -9.43
C ALA A 3 -14.49 0.82 -9.42
N SER A 4 -15.16 0.46 -10.52
CA SER A 4 -15.91 -0.80 -10.58
C SER A 4 -15.01 -2.04 -10.54
N ALA A 5 -13.71 -1.89 -10.89
CA ALA A 5 -12.74 -2.98 -10.73
C ALA A 5 -12.58 -3.42 -9.28
N LEU A 6 -12.61 -2.45 -8.36
CA LEU A 6 -12.43 -2.69 -6.94
C LEU A 6 -13.69 -3.35 -6.37
N ASP A 7 -14.87 -2.88 -6.80
CA ASP A 7 -16.17 -3.45 -6.42
C ASP A 7 -16.29 -4.92 -6.88
N GLU A 8 -15.81 -5.24 -8.09
CA GLU A 8 -15.81 -6.61 -8.63
C GLU A 8 -14.99 -7.60 -7.78
N ARG A 9 -14.08 -7.11 -6.91
CA ARG A 9 -13.25 -7.93 -6.02
C ARG A 9 -13.81 -7.97 -4.59
N ALA A 10 -14.97 -7.34 -4.33
CA ALA A 10 -15.56 -7.26 -3.00
C ALA A 10 -15.76 -8.64 -2.33
N GLU A 11 -16.17 -9.66 -3.10
CA GLU A 11 -16.33 -11.03 -2.58
C GLU A 11 -14.99 -11.63 -2.13
N ILE A 12 -13.91 -11.38 -2.88
CA ILE A 12 -12.55 -11.83 -2.54
C ILE A 12 -12.10 -11.12 -1.25
N TRP A 13 -12.26 -9.79 -1.17
CA TRP A 13 -11.91 -9.02 0.03
C TRP A 13 -12.64 -9.53 1.27
N SER A 14 -13.94 -9.80 1.13
CA SER A 14 -14.74 -10.39 2.21
C SER A 14 -14.24 -11.78 2.61
N GLY A 15 -13.86 -12.63 1.65
CA GLY A 15 -13.30 -13.95 1.92
C GLY A 15 -11.96 -13.90 2.68
N LEU A 16 -11.20 -12.81 2.50
CA LEU A 16 -9.95 -12.53 3.22
C LEU A 16 -10.16 -11.79 4.54
N ALA A 17 -11.41 -11.63 4.99
CA ALA A 17 -11.78 -10.84 6.16
C ALA A 17 -11.23 -9.39 6.11
N MET A 18 -11.12 -8.82 4.91
CA MET A 18 -10.75 -7.43 4.72
C MET A 18 -12.00 -6.55 4.74
N SER A 19 -11.98 -5.54 5.60
CA SER A 19 -12.81 -4.35 5.41
C SER A 19 -12.21 -3.52 4.29
N TRP A 20 -13.04 -2.90 3.46
CA TRP A 20 -12.54 -2.06 2.37
C TRP A 20 -13.49 -0.89 2.09
N ARG A 21 -12.92 0.18 1.55
CA ARG A 21 -13.65 1.37 1.13
C ARG A 21 -12.97 2.01 -0.06
N ALA A 22 -13.75 2.33 -1.09
CA ALA A 22 -13.33 3.22 -2.16
C ALA A 22 -13.75 4.67 -1.87
N PHE A 23 -12.92 5.61 -2.27
CA PHE A 23 -13.15 7.04 -2.15
C PHE A 23 -13.42 7.65 -3.52
N PRO A 24 -14.31 8.67 -3.60
CA PRO A 24 -14.50 9.42 -4.83
C PRO A 24 -13.17 10.00 -5.34
N ALA A 25 -13.10 10.23 -6.66
CA ALA A 25 -11.91 10.82 -7.25
C ALA A 25 -11.59 12.18 -6.64
N GLN A 26 -10.34 12.38 -6.21
CA GLN A 26 -9.85 13.64 -5.65
C GLN A 26 -8.58 14.08 -6.37
N PRO A 27 -8.24 15.39 -6.38
CA PRO A 27 -6.97 15.85 -6.91
C PRO A 27 -5.79 15.34 -6.08
N ASN A 28 -4.81 14.71 -6.73
CA ASN A 28 -3.50 14.40 -6.19
C ASN A 28 -2.41 14.81 -7.20
N HIS A 29 -1.45 15.63 -6.77
CA HIS A 29 -0.44 16.24 -7.67
C HIS A 29 -1.01 16.87 -8.96
N GLY A 30 -2.19 17.48 -8.87
CA GLY A 30 -2.87 18.10 -10.02
C GLY A 30 -3.58 17.12 -10.97
N LYS A 31 -3.59 15.82 -10.66
CA LYS A 31 -4.27 14.77 -11.43
C LYS A 31 -5.41 14.14 -10.60
N PRO A 32 -6.57 13.83 -11.17
CA PRO A 32 -7.60 13.06 -10.47
C PRO A 32 -7.12 11.63 -10.15
N VAL A 33 -7.26 11.23 -8.89
CA VAL A 33 -6.95 9.88 -8.37
C VAL A 33 -8.17 9.28 -7.67
N VAL A 34 -8.45 8.01 -7.94
CA VAL A 34 -9.36 7.19 -7.13
C VAL A 34 -8.51 6.45 -6.11
N ARG A 35 -8.92 6.49 -4.84
CA ARG A 35 -8.25 5.78 -3.75
C ARG A 35 -9.15 4.66 -3.24
N ALA A 36 -8.56 3.52 -2.91
CA ALA A 36 -9.19 2.52 -2.06
C ALA A 36 -8.27 2.11 -0.93
N GLU A 37 -8.89 1.84 0.21
CA GLU A 37 -8.22 1.33 1.40
C GLU A 37 -8.80 -0.03 1.74
N LEU A 38 -7.93 -0.97 2.09
CA LEU A 38 -8.31 -2.29 2.59
C LEU A 38 -7.54 -2.57 3.88
N GLU A 39 -8.25 -3.13 4.86
CA GLU A 39 -7.70 -3.41 6.19
C GLU A 39 -8.18 -4.78 6.69
N SER A 40 -7.24 -5.54 7.25
CA SER A 40 -7.49 -6.76 8.02
C SER A 40 -6.53 -6.83 9.22
N ALA A 41 -6.68 -7.84 10.06
CA ALA A 41 -5.76 -8.08 11.18
C ALA A 41 -4.29 -8.28 10.77
N GLY A 42 -4.01 -8.65 9.52
CA GLY A 42 -2.65 -8.92 9.03
C GLY A 42 -2.07 -7.86 8.10
N TRP A 43 -2.91 -7.00 7.51
CA TRP A 43 -2.53 -6.15 6.40
C TRP A 43 -3.28 -4.82 6.38
N LEU A 44 -2.53 -3.76 6.06
CA LEU A 44 -3.06 -2.49 5.57
C LEU A 44 -2.67 -2.35 4.10
N VAL A 45 -3.62 -1.92 3.27
CA VAL A 45 -3.42 -1.74 1.83
C VAL A 45 -4.04 -0.43 1.38
N GLN A 46 -3.30 0.32 0.58
CA GLN A 46 -3.81 1.44 -0.19
C GLN A 46 -3.59 1.19 -1.68
N ILE A 47 -4.62 1.48 -2.48
CA ILE A 47 -4.55 1.48 -3.94
C ILE A 47 -4.90 2.89 -4.39
N MET A 48 -4.01 3.52 -5.14
CA MET A 48 -4.25 4.78 -5.84
C MET A 48 -4.25 4.53 -7.34
N ILE A 49 -5.27 5.01 -8.05
CA ILE A 49 -5.38 4.87 -9.50
C ILE A 49 -5.64 6.24 -10.09
N TRP A 50 -4.68 6.76 -10.85
CA TRP A 50 -4.80 8.03 -11.53
C TRP A 50 -5.54 7.88 -12.85
N SER A 51 -6.31 8.91 -13.18
CA SER A 51 -6.99 9.02 -14.48
C SER A 51 -6.04 9.04 -15.69
N THR A 52 -4.73 9.28 -15.47
CA THR A 52 -3.69 9.24 -16.51
C THR A 52 -3.22 7.82 -16.84
N GLY A 53 -3.67 6.80 -16.10
CA GLY A 53 -3.22 5.42 -16.25
C GLY A 53 -2.18 4.98 -15.22
N GLU A 54 -1.68 5.86 -14.36
CA GLU A 54 -0.79 5.43 -13.28
C GLU A 54 -1.58 4.70 -12.17
N ALA A 55 -0.95 3.74 -11.50
CA ALA A 55 -1.45 3.17 -10.26
C ALA A 55 -0.32 2.93 -9.26
N GLU A 56 -0.63 3.08 -7.98
CA GLU A 56 0.29 2.84 -6.88
C GLU A 56 -0.38 1.90 -5.89
N LEU A 57 0.36 0.86 -5.54
CA LEU A 57 0.00 -0.08 -4.50
C LEU A 57 0.94 0.16 -3.33
N GLU A 58 0.37 0.46 -2.17
CA GLU A 58 1.10 0.51 -0.90
C GLU A 58 0.55 -0.55 0.04
N THR A 59 1.42 -1.37 0.62
CA THR A 59 0.99 -2.40 1.58
C THR A 59 1.90 -2.46 2.78
N VAL A 60 1.31 -2.75 3.95
CA VAL A 60 2.01 -2.99 5.21
C VAL A 60 1.53 -4.30 5.79
N ARG A 61 2.45 -5.22 6.07
CA ARG A 61 2.16 -6.45 6.80
C ARG A 61 2.37 -6.23 8.29
N LEU A 62 1.27 -6.22 9.06
CA LEU A 62 1.25 -5.78 10.46
C LEU A 62 2.05 -6.66 11.43
N ARG A 63 2.37 -7.90 11.06
CA ARG A 63 3.08 -8.83 11.96
C ARG A 63 4.58 -8.52 12.09
N ASP A 64 5.15 -7.82 11.12
CA ASP A 64 6.59 -7.54 11.02
C ASP A 64 6.90 -6.25 10.26
N ASP A 65 5.91 -5.36 10.17
CA ASP A 65 5.98 -4.05 9.52
C ASP A 65 6.61 -4.05 8.12
N ARG A 66 6.53 -5.19 7.42
CA ARG A 66 7.08 -5.29 6.06
C ARG A 66 6.23 -4.48 5.11
N ILE A 67 6.87 -3.54 4.44
CA ILE A 67 6.25 -2.71 3.42
C ILE A 67 6.54 -3.31 2.04
N VAL A 68 5.51 -3.46 1.21
CA VAL A 68 5.64 -3.87 -0.19
C VAL A 68 4.88 -2.86 -1.04
N ASN A 69 5.61 -2.03 -1.77
CA ASN A 69 5.03 -0.97 -2.60
C ASN A 69 5.42 -1.17 -4.06
N LYS A 70 4.52 -0.81 -4.98
CA LYS A 70 4.80 -0.87 -6.41
C LYS A 70 4.01 0.19 -7.17
N HIS A 71 4.72 0.92 -8.03
CA HIS A 71 4.13 1.81 -9.03
C HIS A 71 3.91 1.04 -10.33
N PHE A 72 2.83 1.36 -11.04
CA PHE A 72 2.45 0.75 -12.30
C PHE A 72 2.03 1.83 -13.29
N ASP A 73 2.42 1.65 -14.54
CA ASP A 73 1.90 2.41 -15.67
C ASP A 73 0.88 1.54 -16.41
N LEU A 74 -0.40 1.77 -16.15
CA LEU A 74 -1.52 1.04 -16.76
C LEU A 74 -1.91 1.70 -18.08
N THR A 75 -1.83 0.93 -19.14
CA THR A 75 -2.33 1.23 -20.49
C THR A 75 -3.71 0.62 -20.75
N SER A 76 -4.15 -0.33 -19.93
CA SER A 76 -5.40 -1.06 -20.13
C SER A 76 -6.10 -1.49 -18.83
N ARG A 77 -7.37 -1.91 -18.95
CA ARG A 77 -8.10 -2.54 -17.86
C ARG A 77 -7.51 -3.90 -17.45
N SER A 78 -6.99 -4.66 -18.41
CA SER A 78 -6.39 -5.98 -18.13
C SER A 78 -5.23 -5.86 -17.15
N GLU A 79 -4.39 -4.83 -17.30
CA GLU A 79 -3.25 -4.60 -16.41
C GLU A 79 -3.70 -4.20 -15.00
N LEU A 80 -4.85 -3.50 -14.86
CA LEU A 80 -5.45 -3.27 -13.55
C LEU A 80 -5.93 -4.58 -12.92
N ASP A 81 -6.58 -5.45 -13.70
CA ASP A 81 -7.03 -6.74 -13.21
C ASP A 81 -5.82 -7.60 -12.75
N ASP A 82 -4.72 -7.59 -13.52
CA ASP A 82 -3.46 -8.27 -13.17
C ASP A 82 -2.82 -7.70 -11.90
N LEU A 83 -2.86 -6.37 -11.69
CA LEU A 83 -2.41 -5.72 -10.46
C LEU A 83 -3.23 -6.20 -9.26
N LEU A 84 -4.57 -6.23 -9.38
CA LEU A 84 -5.44 -6.68 -8.30
C LEU A 84 -5.23 -8.16 -7.98
N ASP A 85 -4.95 -8.99 -8.98
CA ASP A 85 -4.61 -10.40 -8.77
C ASP A 85 -3.23 -10.59 -8.12
N GLN A 86 -2.25 -9.73 -8.44
CA GLN A 86 -0.96 -9.68 -7.74
C GLN A 86 -1.15 -9.30 -6.26
N LEU A 87 -2.03 -8.34 -5.97
CA LEU A 87 -2.37 -8.01 -4.59
C LEU A 87 -3.00 -9.20 -3.86
N VAL A 88 -3.94 -9.92 -4.48
CA VAL A 88 -4.53 -11.13 -3.87
C VAL A 88 -3.45 -12.17 -3.57
N ARG A 89 -2.53 -12.43 -4.51
CA ARG A 89 -1.41 -13.35 -4.29
C ARG A 89 -0.49 -12.91 -3.15
N LEU A 90 -0.21 -11.61 -3.03
CA LEU A 90 0.54 -11.06 -1.90
C LEU A 90 -0.17 -11.30 -0.57
N LEU A 91 -1.48 -11.04 -0.50
CA LEU A 91 -2.26 -11.16 0.73
C LEU A 91 -2.42 -12.62 1.19
N VAL A 92 -2.62 -13.55 0.24
CA VAL A 92 -2.90 -14.96 0.53
C VAL A 92 -1.64 -15.80 0.65
N HIS A 93 -0.72 -15.63 -0.31
CA HIS A 93 0.45 -16.49 -0.46
C HIS A 93 1.74 -15.80 -0.07
N ASN A 94 1.67 -14.53 0.33
CA ASN A 94 2.85 -13.72 0.66
C ASN A 94 3.83 -13.58 -0.52
N GLU A 95 3.32 -13.73 -1.74
CA GLU A 95 4.06 -13.60 -3.00
C GLU A 95 4.30 -12.11 -3.29
N VAL A 96 5.55 -11.69 -3.22
CA VAL A 96 5.94 -10.30 -3.51
C VAL A 96 5.92 -10.10 -5.03
N PRO A 97 5.19 -9.09 -5.55
CA PRO A 97 5.22 -8.77 -6.97
C PRO A 97 6.65 -8.49 -7.45
N GLU A 98 6.98 -8.92 -8.66
CA GLU A 98 8.25 -8.56 -9.28
C GLU A 98 8.40 -7.04 -9.32
N GLU A 99 9.62 -6.54 -9.11
CA GLU A 99 9.95 -5.10 -9.10
C GLU A 99 9.30 -4.28 -7.97
N ALA A 100 8.57 -4.92 -7.05
CA ALA A 100 8.08 -4.24 -5.86
C ALA A 100 9.26 -3.78 -4.99
N ILE A 101 9.15 -2.56 -4.48
CA ILE A 101 10.04 -2.04 -3.46
C ILE A 101 9.64 -2.68 -2.14
N VAL A 102 10.54 -3.48 -1.57
CA VAL A 102 10.35 -4.13 -0.27
C VAL A 102 11.22 -3.43 0.77
N GLN A 103 10.59 -2.91 1.82
CA GLN A 103 11.30 -2.35 2.96
C GLN A 103 11.03 -3.22 4.20
N PRO A 104 12.07 -3.69 4.90
CA PRO A 104 11.91 -4.26 6.24
C PRO A 104 11.53 -3.15 7.23
N GLU A 105 11.10 -3.55 8.43
CA GLU A 105 10.83 -2.69 9.60
C GLU A 105 11.59 -1.36 9.53
N GLN A 106 10.87 -0.24 9.43
CA GLN A 106 11.49 1.04 9.67
C GLN A 106 12.01 1.00 11.10
N GLN A 107 13.33 0.97 11.26
CA GLN A 107 13.94 1.26 12.55
C GLN A 107 13.40 2.62 12.98
N HIS A 108 12.40 2.60 13.87
CA HIS A 108 12.09 3.74 14.71
C HIS A 108 13.40 4.04 15.43
N ALA A 109 14.06 5.12 15.02
CA ALA A 109 15.17 5.68 15.75
C ALA A 109 14.61 6.26 17.05
N ASP A 110 14.28 5.40 18.01
CA ASP A 110 13.84 5.80 19.33
C ASP A 110 15.07 5.95 20.24
N GLY A 111 15.37 7.21 20.58
CA GLY A 111 16.08 7.57 21.81
C GLY A 111 17.14 8.64 21.67
N PRO A 112 16.97 9.84 22.27
CA PRO A 112 18.11 10.65 22.68
C PRO A 112 18.57 10.16 24.07
N PRO A 113 19.86 9.84 24.25
CA PRO A 113 20.51 10.24 25.48
C PRO A 113 21.98 10.62 25.25
N GLY A 114 22.26 11.91 25.37
CA GLY A 114 23.62 12.46 25.29
C GLY A 114 23.80 13.71 26.12
N ALA A 115 23.29 13.72 27.36
CA ALA A 115 23.68 14.73 28.35
C ALA A 115 25.12 14.42 28.82
N HIS A 116 26.12 14.83 28.05
CA HIS A 116 27.48 14.93 28.57
C HIS A 116 27.64 16.24 29.35
N ARG A 117 27.55 16.11 30.68
CA ARG A 117 28.11 17.07 31.63
C ARG A 117 29.59 17.24 31.33
N GLY A 118 29.95 18.39 30.76
CA GLY A 118 31.32 18.91 30.78
C GLY A 118 31.59 19.62 32.09
N SER A 119 31.97 18.88 33.12
CA SER A 119 32.78 19.41 34.22
C SER A 119 34.22 19.39 33.75
N THR A 120 34.80 20.55 33.45
CA THR A 120 36.25 20.74 33.50
C THR A 120 36.52 21.99 34.30
N ALA A 121 37.25 21.76 35.39
CA ALA A 121 37.88 22.77 36.21
C ALA A 121 38.82 23.65 35.38
N GLY A 122 38.90 24.92 35.79
CA GLY A 122 39.84 25.95 35.36
C GLY A 122 39.62 27.19 36.20
#